data_AF-A0A945U308-F1
#
_entry.id   AF-A0A945U308-F1
#
_cell.length_a   1.000
_cell.length_b   1.000
_cell.length_c   1.000
_cell.angle_alpha   90.00
_cell.angle_beta   90.00
_cell.angle_gamma   90.00
#
_symmetry.space_group_name_H-M   'P 1'
#
loop_
_entity.id
_entity.type
_entity.pdbx_description
1 polymer ?
#
loop_
_entity_poly.entity_id
_entity_poly.type
_entity_poly.pdbx_seq_one_letter_code
_entity_poly.pdbx_strand_id
1 'polypeptide(L)'
;MSKRRQIQRLHLFVFAMCCFRHVSLCRRARGSRIRGRRSAGIEPWGAGLRAHCTEHDVAEVIAIEPMSWDGKAMRERLGGTMIRNNQFLCHYDDFSEWAGSRKSLEMGDFYRWQGSRLGVLMGGEQPVGGRWNFDHDNREPPPRDGRARPPLTRFPQDEIDE
;
A
#
# COMPACT_ATOMS: atom_id res chain seq x y z
N MET A 1 -16.58 -4.26 -21.02
CA MET A 1 -16.80 -3.75 -19.63
C MET A 1 -17.89 -2.68 -19.66
N SER A 2 -18.82 -2.67 -18.69
CA SER A 2 -19.94 -1.70 -18.65
C SER A 2 -19.47 -0.25 -18.43
N LYS A 3 -20.14 0.74 -19.07
CA LYS A 3 -19.90 2.19 -18.93
C LYS A 3 -19.85 2.65 -17.46
N ARG A 4 -20.65 2.04 -16.59
CA ARG A 4 -20.68 2.35 -15.14
C ARG A 4 -19.38 1.96 -14.42
N ARG A 5 -18.76 0.85 -14.82
CA ARG A 5 -17.44 0.41 -14.31
C ARG A 5 -16.31 1.30 -14.85
N GLN A 6 -16.46 1.91 -16.03
CA GLN A 6 -15.47 2.84 -16.58
C GLN A 6 -15.46 4.17 -15.82
N ILE A 7 -16.63 4.70 -15.46
CA ILE A 7 -16.75 5.95 -14.68
C ILE A 7 -16.12 5.77 -13.28
N GLN A 8 -16.43 4.69 -12.57
CA GLN A 8 -15.85 4.41 -11.25
C GLN A 8 -14.31 4.32 -11.28
N ARG A 9 -13.75 3.74 -12.34
CA ARG A 9 -12.28 3.67 -12.52
C ARG A 9 -11.67 5.05 -12.80
N LEU A 10 -12.39 5.91 -13.52
CA LEU A 10 -11.96 7.29 -13.74
C LEU A 10 -11.96 8.07 -12.43
N HIS A 11 -12.98 7.93 -11.58
CA HIS A 11 -12.99 8.54 -10.25
C HIS A 11 -11.81 8.09 -9.39
N LEU A 12 -11.48 6.80 -9.41
CA LEU A 12 -10.29 6.30 -8.70
C LEU A 12 -9.00 6.93 -9.22
N PHE A 13 -8.87 7.12 -10.53
CA PHE A 13 -7.69 7.75 -11.13
C PHE A 13 -7.58 9.24 -10.76
N VAL A 14 -8.68 10.00 -10.87
CA VAL A 14 -8.72 11.40 -10.47
C VAL A 14 -8.40 11.54 -8.98
N PHE A 15 -9.02 10.71 -8.14
CA PHE A 15 -8.73 10.68 -6.71
C PHE A 15 -7.26 10.38 -6.42
N ALA A 16 -6.66 9.39 -7.08
CA ALA A 16 -5.22 9.10 -6.92
C ALA A 16 -4.32 10.28 -7.32
N MET A 17 -4.69 11.02 -8.37
CA MET A 17 -3.99 12.24 -8.78
C MET A 17 -4.14 13.37 -7.77
N CYS A 18 -5.33 13.55 -7.18
CA CYS A 18 -5.55 14.50 -6.07
C CYS A 18 -4.72 14.11 -4.85
N CYS A 19 -4.70 12.83 -4.45
CA CYS A 19 -3.85 12.35 -3.36
C CYS A 19 -2.37 12.61 -3.63
N PHE A 20 -1.89 12.36 -4.86
CA PHE A 20 -0.50 12.65 -5.23
C PHE A 20 -0.17 14.14 -5.10
N ARG A 21 -1.08 15.03 -5.54
CA ARG A 21 -0.95 16.47 -5.37
C ARG A 21 -0.91 16.85 -3.89
N HIS A 22 -1.85 16.34 -3.09
CA HIS A 22 -1.93 16.61 -1.65
C HIS A 22 -0.62 16.20 -0.95
N VAL A 23 -0.16 14.96 -1.14
CA VAL A 23 1.09 14.48 -0.55
C VAL A 23 2.28 15.34 -0.99
N SER A 24 2.33 15.75 -2.26
CA SER A 24 3.38 16.63 -2.78
C SER A 24 3.40 17.99 -2.08
N LEU A 25 2.23 18.59 -1.84
CA LEU A 25 2.10 19.85 -1.11
C LEU A 25 2.51 19.71 0.35
N CYS A 26 2.03 18.67 1.05
CA CYS A 26 2.44 18.40 2.44
C CYS A 26 3.95 18.19 2.58
N ARG A 27 4.58 17.53 1.61
CA ARG A 27 6.05 17.33 1.60
C ARG A 27 6.78 18.66 1.38
N ARG A 28 6.30 19.51 0.48
CA ARG A 28 6.84 20.87 0.29
C ARG A 28 6.73 21.73 1.53
N ALA A 29 5.59 21.70 2.23
CA ALA A 29 5.39 22.42 3.49
C ALA A 29 6.38 21.98 4.59
N ARG A 30 6.84 20.72 4.53
CA ARG A 30 7.90 20.17 5.40
C ARG A 30 9.33 20.40 4.86
N GLY A 31 9.50 21.29 3.88
CA GLY A 31 10.80 21.65 3.32
C GLY A 31 11.32 20.73 2.21
N SER A 32 10.57 19.71 1.78
CA SER A 32 11.01 18.83 0.69
C SER A 32 10.88 19.51 -0.68
N ARG A 33 11.94 19.48 -1.49
CA ARG A 33 11.89 19.95 -2.87
C ARG A 33 11.20 18.90 -3.76
N ILE A 34 9.96 19.15 -4.17
CA ILE A 34 9.19 18.27 -5.06
C ILE A 34 9.15 18.83 -6.48
N ARG A 35 9.70 18.07 -7.44
CA ARG A 35 9.69 18.37 -8.88
C ARG A 35 8.78 17.38 -9.60
N GLY A 36 7.96 17.88 -10.53
CA GLY A 36 7.11 17.06 -11.39
C GLY A 36 7.55 17.16 -12.84
N ARG A 37 7.50 16.05 -13.58
CA ARG A 37 7.68 16.01 -15.02
C ARG A 37 6.40 15.47 -15.66
N ARG A 38 5.85 16.20 -16.62
CA ARG A 38 4.78 15.72 -17.49
C ARG A 38 5.42 15.15 -18.76
N SER A 39 5.09 13.92 -19.13
CA SER A 39 5.49 13.41 -20.45
C SER A 39 4.53 13.96 -21.50
N ALA A 40 5.08 14.41 -22.63
CA ALA A 40 4.28 14.83 -23.77
C ALA A 40 3.89 13.59 -24.60
N GLY A 41 3.05 12.71 -24.05
CA GLY A 41 2.53 11.51 -24.74
C GLY A 41 3.00 10.17 -24.14
N ILE A 42 2.98 9.11 -24.96
CA ILE A 42 3.34 7.72 -24.60
C ILE A 42 4.86 7.56 -24.61
N GLU A 43 5.57 8.47 -23.96
CA GLU A 43 6.99 8.29 -23.76
C GLU A 43 7.21 7.15 -22.75
N PRO A 44 8.10 6.18 -23.03
CA PRO A 44 8.43 5.15 -22.06
C PRO A 44 8.91 5.82 -20.78
N TRP A 45 8.33 5.45 -19.64
CA TRP A 45 8.64 6.04 -18.34
C TRP A 45 10.14 6.15 -18.05
N GLY A 46 10.93 5.20 -18.54
CA GLY A 46 12.39 5.20 -18.45
C GLY A 46 13.10 6.36 -19.15
N ALA A 47 12.60 6.82 -20.31
CA ALA A 47 13.18 7.96 -21.02
C ALA A 47 12.93 9.26 -20.26
N GLY A 48 11.70 9.46 -19.77
CA GLY A 48 11.36 10.60 -18.93
C GLY A 48 12.17 10.65 -17.62
N LEU A 49 12.39 9.50 -16.98
CA LEU A 49 13.24 9.40 -15.80
C LEU A 49 14.69 9.79 -16.11
N ARG A 50 15.30 9.24 -17.17
CA ARG A 50 16.67 9.58 -17.56
C ARG A 50 16.83 11.06 -17.88
N ALA A 51 15.91 11.63 -18.66
CA ALA A 51 15.92 13.05 -18.98
C ALA A 51 15.83 13.92 -17.70
N HIS A 52 15.01 13.51 -16.71
CA HIS A 52 14.91 14.21 -15.44
C HIS A 52 16.21 14.13 -14.62
N CYS A 53 16.85 12.96 -14.60
CA CYS A 53 18.12 12.78 -13.91
C CYS A 53 19.21 13.67 -14.53
N THR A 54 19.30 13.73 -15.86
CA THR A 54 20.25 14.61 -16.55
C THR A 54 19.97 16.09 -16.31
N GLU A 55 18.70 16.51 -16.37
CA GLU A 55 18.33 17.93 -16.17
C GLU A 55 18.65 18.46 -14.77
N HIS A 56 18.73 17.59 -13.77
CA HIS A 56 18.88 17.97 -12.37
C HIS A 56 20.12 17.40 -11.70
N ASP A 57 21.04 16.84 -12.47
CA ASP A 57 22.28 16.25 -11.98
C ASP A 57 22.04 15.27 -10.82
N VAL A 58 21.10 14.34 -11.03
CA VAL A 58 20.70 13.37 -10.02
C VAL A 58 21.77 12.29 -9.89
N ALA A 59 22.47 12.28 -8.76
CA ALA A 59 23.49 11.29 -8.44
C ALA A 59 22.91 9.88 -8.19
N GLU A 60 21.72 9.80 -7.57
CA GLU A 60 21.10 8.53 -7.20
C GLU A 60 19.57 8.60 -7.30
N VAL A 61 18.97 7.52 -7.81
CA VAL A 61 17.52 7.31 -7.79
C VAL A 61 17.20 6.25 -6.74
N ILE A 62 16.47 6.65 -5.71
CA ILE A 62 15.97 5.77 -4.66
C ILE A 62 14.46 5.62 -4.82
N ALA A 63 13.96 4.39 -4.85
CA ALA A 63 12.53 4.11 -4.97
C ALA A 63 12.09 2.98 -4.03
N ILE A 64 10.86 3.03 -3.56
CA ILE A 64 10.24 1.89 -2.87
C ILE A 64 10.01 0.77 -3.89
N GLU A 65 10.26 -0.48 -3.48
CA GLU A 65 9.98 -1.65 -4.30
C GLU A 65 8.52 -1.68 -4.80
N PRO A 66 8.30 -1.83 -6.12
CA PRO A 66 6.97 -1.92 -6.67
C PRO A 66 6.22 -3.17 -6.18
N MET A 67 4.90 -3.05 -6.02
CA MET A 67 4.03 -4.15 -5.60
C MET A 67 3.66 -5.12 -6.73
N SER A 68 4.12 -4.88 -7.96
CA SER A 68 3.87 -5.74 -9.12
C SER A 68 5.18 -6.25 -9.71
N TRP A 69 5.14 -7.48 -10.24
CA TRP A 69 6.29 -8.08 -10.92
C TRP A 69 6.76 -7.24 -12.11
N ASP A 70 5.82 -6.76 -12.93
CA ASP A 70 6.14 -5.87 -14.06
C ASP A 70 6.78 -4.56 -13.59
N GLY A 71 6.31 -4.00 -12.47
CA GLY A 71 6.88 -2.81 -11.87
C GLY A 71 8.31 -3.05 -11.38
N LYS A 72 8.54 -4.18 -10.68
CA LYS A 72 9.86 -4.58 -10.19
C LYS A 72 10.83 -4.80 -11.35
N ALA A 73 10.45 -5.58 -12.36
CA ALA A 73 11.26 -5.79 -13.57
C ALA A 73 11.51 -4.47 -14.33
N MET A 74 10.52 -3.58 -14.41
CA MET A 74 10.72 -2.25 -14.97
C MET A 74 11.75 -1.46 -14.17
N ARG A 75 11.68 -1.50 -12.83
CA ARG A 75 12.60 -0.77 -11.97
C ARG A 75 14.03 -1.30 -12.09
N GLU A 76 14.21 -2.61 -12.08
CA GLU A 76 15.50 -3.29 -12.27
C GLU A 76 16.18 -2.87 -13.58
N ARG A 77 15.45 -2.87 -14.69
CA ARG A 77 15.98 -2.43 -16.01
C ARG A 77 16.43 -0.97 -16.04
N LEU A 78 15.86 -0.13 -15.18
CA LEU A 78 16.14 1.31 -15.16
C LEU A 78 17.23 1.69 -14.15
N GLY A 79 17.67 0.74 -13.33
CA GLY A 79 18.66 0.97 -12.28
C GLY A 79 18.14 1.82 -11.12
N GLY A 80 19.07 2.14 -10.21
CA GLY A 80 18.81 2.83 -8.94
C GLY A 80 18.62 1.87 -7.77
N THR A 81 18.56 2.45 -6.58
CA THR A 81 18.42 1.72 -5.31
C THR A 81 16.95 1.48 -5.01
N MET A 82 16.59 0.22 -4.75
CA MET A 82 15.27 -0.15 -4.25
C MET A 82 15.29 -0.28 -2.73
N ILE A 83 14.34 0.36 -2.07
CA ILE A 83 14.08 0.17 -0.63
C ILE A 83 12.87 -0.75 -0.48
N ARG A 84 13.03 -1.76 0.38
CA ARG A 84 11.99 -2.71 0.76
C ARG A 84 10.65 -2.03 1.01
N ASN A 85 9.60 -2.57 0.40
CA ASN A 85 8.25 -2.02 0.54
C ASN A 85 7.69 -2.29 1.95
N ASN A 86 7.21 -1.23 2.61
CA ASN A 86 6.63 -1.27 3.96
C ASN A 86 5.10 -1.04 3.98
N GLN A 87 4.44 -1.08 2.83
CA GLN A 87 2.98 -0.98 2.72
C GLN A 87 2.29 -2.30 3.14
N PHE A 88 3.04 -3.40 3.20
CA PHE A 88 2.61 -4.66 3.77
C PHE A 88 3.44 -4.99 5.02
N LEU A 89 2.79 -5.63 6.00
CA LEU A 89 3.44 -6.06 7.24
C LEU A 89 4.35 -7.29 7.04
N CYS A 90 4.17 -8.02 5.94
CA CYS A 90 4.96 -9.19 5.59
C CYS A 90 5.55 -8.98 4.20
N HIS A 91 6.88 -9.00 4.11
CA HIS A 91 7.56 -8.94 2.81
C HIS A 91 7.57 -10.33 2.17
N TYR A 92 7.72 -10.39 0.85
CA TYR A 92 7.79 -11.68 0.15
C TYR A 92 8.98 -12.53 0.58
N ASP A 93 10.08 -11.93 1.02
CA ASP A 93 11.22 -12.68 1.59
C ASP A 93 10.87 -13.34 2.92
N ASP A 94 10.21 -12.62 3.84
CA ASP A 94 9.80 -13.20 5.13
C ASP A 94 8.75 -14.29 4.91
N PHE A 95 7.84 -14.06 3.95
CA PHE A 95 6.85 -15.04 3.57
C PHE A 95 7.51 -16.29 2.98
N SER A 96 8.54 -16.12 2.15
CA SER A 96 9.32 -17.23 1.56
C SER A 96 10.04 -18.03 2.65
N GLU A 97 10.66 -17.36 3.61
CA GLU A 97 11.30 -18.01 4.76
C GLU A 97 10.28 -18.80 5.61
N TRP A 98 9.12 -18.21 5.87
CA TRP A 98 8.02 -18.91 6.53
C TRP A 98 7.50 -20.08 5.68
N ALA A 99 7.31 -19.93 4.38
CA ALA A 99 6.74 -20.98 3.54
C ALA A 99 7.72 -22.15 3.30
N GLY A 100 9.04 -21.89 3.26
CA GLY A 100 10.04 -22.77 2.67
C GLY A 100 10.16 -24.19 3.24
N SER A 101 9.78 -24.43 4.48
CA SER A 101 9.86 -25.75 5.14
C SER A 101 8.50 -26.44 5.30
N ARG A 102 7.40 -25.81 4.88
CA ARG A 102 6.03 -26.25 5.17
C ARG A 102 5.44 -27.05 3.99
N LYS A 103 4.76 -28.16 4.29
CA LYS A 103 4.07 -28.99 3.28
C LYS A 103 2.71 -28.41 2.86
N SER A 104 2.07 -27.67 3.75
CA SER A 104 0.81 -26.96 3.52
C SER A 104 0.92 -25.53 4.04
N LEU A 105 0.23 -24.60 3.37
CA LEU A 105 0.19 -23.19 3.75
C LEU A 105 -1.21 -22.85 4.24
N GLU A 106 -1.40 -22.87 5.55
CA GLU A 106 -2.69 -22.53 6.17
C GLU A 106 -2.68 -21.10 6.72
N MET A 107 -3.73 -20.33 6.44
CA MET A 107 -3.83 -18.95 6.92
C MET A 107 -3.85 -18.85 8.44
N GLY A 108 -4.38 -19.86 9.14
CA GLY A 108 -4.35 -19.90 10.60
C GLY A 108 -2.93 -19.91 11.17
N ASP A 109 -2.05 -20.74 10.60
CA ASP A 109 -0.64 -20.79 10.98
C ASP A 109 0.10 -19.50 10.62
N PHE A 110 -0.19 -18.96 9.44
CA PHE A 110 0.40 -17.70 8.99
C PHE A 110 0.03 -16.54 9.94
N TYR A 111 -1.25 -16.44 10.33
CA TYR A 111 -1.71 -15.40 11.25
C TYR A 111 -1.09 -15.53 12.63
N ARG A 112 -0.98 -16.75 13.18
CA ARG A 112 -0.30 -16.97 14.47
C ARG A 112 1.15 -16.53 14.40
N TRP A 113 1.87 -16.94 13.35
CA TRP A 113 3.26 -16.53 13.13
C TRP A 113 3.40 -15.01 13.00
N GLN A 114 2.56 -14.35 12.20
CA GLN A 114 2.55 -12.88 12.07
C GLN A 114 2.21 -12.19 13.40
N GLY A 115 1.21 -12.68 14.13
CA GLY A 115 0.79 -12.12 15.42
C GLY A 115 1.92 -12.15 16.45
N SER A 116 2.58 -13.30 16.61
CA SER A 116 3.77 -13.44 17.47
C SER A 116 4.92 -12.55 17.00
N ARG A 117 5.25 -12.57 15.71
CA ARG A 117 6.35 -11.78 15.13
C ARG A 117 6.18 -10.28 15.33
N LEU A 118 4.95 -9.79 15.21
CA LEU A 118 4.63 -8.36 15.31
C LEU A 118 4.22 -7.92 16.72
N GLY A 119 4.01 -8.87 17.65
CA GLY A 119 3.50 -8.60 18.99
C GLY A 119 2.06 -8.06 19.02
N VAL A 120 1.27 -8.31 17.97
CA VAL A 120 -0.10 -7.79 17.85
C VAL A 120 -1.04 -8.69 18.64
N LEU A 121 -1.72 -8.10 19.64
CA LEU A 121 -2.61 -8.82 20.55
C LEU A 121 -1.91 -9.98 21.30
N MET A 122 -0.65 -9.75 21.70
CA MET A 122 0.16 -10.71 22.45
C MET A 122 0.39 -10.23 23.89
N GLY A 123 0.22 -11.14 24.86
CA GLY A 123 0.62 -10.98 26.26
C GLY A 123 1.83 -11.86 26.55
N GLY A 124 3.02 -11.38 26.23
CA GLY A 124 4.23 -12.23 26.17
C GLY A 124 4.15 -13.18 24.98
N GLU A 125 4.36 -14.48 25.21
CA GLU A 125 4.32 -15.51 24.17
C GLU A 125 2.90 -16.02 23.84
N GLN A 126 1.89 -15.59 24.60
CA GLN A 126 0.51 -16.06 24.46
C GLN A 126 -0.41 -14.98 23.88
N PRO A 127 -1.46 -15.34 23.13
CA PRO A 127 -2.43 -14.37 22.64
C PRO A 127 -3.23 -13.77 23.81
N VAL A 128 -3.53 -12.48 23.72
CA VAL A 128 -4.44 -11.82 24.66
C VAL A 128 -5.81 -12.51 24.60
N GLY A 129 -6.37 -12.82 25.79
CA GLY A 129 -7.65 -13.53 25.88
C GLY A 129 -7.55 -15.05 25.70
N GLY A 130 -6.33 -15.61 25.60
CA GLY A 130 -6.08 -17.06 25.65
C GLY A 130 -6.52 -17.85 24.41
N ARG A 131 -7.04 -17.18 23.37
CA ARG A 131 -7.46 -17.79 22.10
C ARG A 131 -6.89 -16.99 20.94
N TRP A 132 -6.39 -17.70 19.93
CA TRP A 132 -5.88 -17.08 18.70
C TRP A 132 -6.97 -16.58 17.76
N ASN A 133 -8.18 -17.13 17.86
CA ASN A 133 -9.26 -16.84 16.93
C ASN A 133 -10.61 -16.79 17.65
N PHE A 134 -11.39 -15.76 17.34
CA PHE A 134 -12.76 -15.53 17.83
C PHE A 134 -13.79 -15.53 16.68
N ASP A 135 -13.38 -15.94 15.47
CA ASP A 135 -14.22 -15.92 14.25
C ASP A 135 -15.53 -16.68 14.44
N HIS A 136 -15.51 -17.83 15.13
CA HIS A 136 -16.71 -18.61 15.41
C HIS A 136 -17.77 -17.79 16.17
N ASP A 137 -17.32 -16.95 17.12
CA ASP A 137 -18.18 -16.13 17.96
C ASP A 137 -18.70 -14.89 17.20
N ASN A 138 -18.10 -14.56 16.04
CA ASN A 138 -18.38 -13.35 15.26
C ASN A 138 -19.25 -13.60 14.01
N ARG A 139 -20.08 -14.65 14.01
CA ARG A 139 -20.92 -15.05 12.87
C ARG A 139 -22.40 -14.69 12.98
N GLU A 140 -22.77 -13.91 14.00
CA GLU A 140 -24.15 -13.46 14.15
C GLU A 140 -24.57 -12.54 13.00
N PRO A 141 -25.82 -12.66 12.49
CA PRO A 141 -26.33 -11.74 11.50
C PRO A 141 -26.48 -10.33 12.10
N PRO A 142 -26.44 -9.28 11.27
CA PRO A 142 -26.74 -7.93 11.73
C PRO A 142 -28.10 -7.86 12.46
N PRO A 143 -28.23 -7.07 13.55
CA PRO A 143 -29.48 -6.93 14.28
C PRO A 143 -30.65 -6.50 13.36
N ARG A 144 -31.81 -7.14 13.54
CA ARG A 144 -33.03 -6.88 12.75
C ARG A 144 -33.91 -5.77 13.33
N ASP A 145 -33.59 -5.29 14.52
CA ASP A 145 -34.35 -4.31 15.30
C ASP A 145 -34.05 -2.86 14.93
N GLY A 146 -33.43 -2.63 13.76
CA GLY A 146 -33.20 -1.28 13.24
C GLY A 146 -32.11 -0.50 13.98
N ARG A 147 -31.34 -1.14 14.87
CA ARG A 147 -30.13 -0.54 15.46
C ARG A 147 -29.26 0.04 14.36
N ALA A 148 -29.02 1.34 14.43
CA ALA A 148 -28.19 2.03 13.45
C ALA A 148 -26.78 1.40 13.43
N ARG A 149 -26.23 1.22 12.23
CA ARG A 149 -24.80 0.94 12.10
C ARG A 149 -24.02 2.05 12.82
N PRO A 150 -22.86 1.75 13.44
CA PRO A 150 -22.00 2.79 13.96
C PRO A 150 -21.84 3.89 12.91
N PRO A 151 -21.95 5.17 13.31
CA PRO A 151 -21.82 6.26 12.36
C PRO A 151 -20.47 6.13 11.65
N LEU A 152 -20.48 6.35 10.33
CA LEU A 152 -19.23 6.37 9.58
C LEU A 152 -18.32 7.43 10.19
N THR A 153 -17.09 7.03 10.55
CA THR A 153 -16.06 7.98 10.93
C THR A 153 -15.81 8.90 9.74
N ARG A 154 -16.13 10.19 9.91
CA ARG A 154 -15.86 11.23 8.92
C ARG A 154 -14.58 11.94 9.33
N PHE A 155 -13.71 12.15 8.35
CA PHE A 155 -12.55 13.02 8.50
C PHE A 155 -12.90 14.40 7.92
N PRO A 156 -12.45 15.50 8.52
CA PRO A 156 -12.65 16.83 7.95
C PRO A 156 -12.03 16.88 6.56
N GLN A 157 -12.78 17.39 5.59
CA GLN A 157 -12.26 17.72 4.27
C GLN A 157 -11.35 18.94 4.39
N ASP A 158 -10.24 18.94 3.67
CA ASP A 158 -9.36 20.11 3.61
C ASP A 158 -9.60 20.93 2.33
N GLU A 159 -8.89 22.06 2.19
CA GLU A 159 -8.97 22.95 1.02
C GLU A 159 -8.62 22.28 -0.32
N ILE A 160 -8.18 21.01 -0.29
CA ILE A 160 -7.78 20.23 -1.47
C ILE A 160 -8.87 19.21 -1.84
N ASP A 161 -9.76 18.85 -0.90
CA ASP A 161 -10.88 17.92 -1.10
C ASP A 161 -12.16 18.60 -1.65
N GLU A 162 -12.21 19.94 -1.67
CA GLU A 162 -13.25 20.77 -2.32
C GLU A 162 -12.93 21.07 -3.80
#